data_AF-A0AAN9UH92-F1
#
_entry.id   AF-A0AAN9UH92-F1
#
_cell.length_a   1.000
_cell.length_b   1.000
_cell.length_c   1.000
_cell.angle_alpha   90.00
_cell.angle_beta   90.00
_cell.angle_gamma   90.00
#
_symmetry.space_group_name_H-M   'P 1'
#
loop_
_entity.id
_entity.type
_entity.pdbx_description
1 polymer ?
#
loop_
_entity_poly.entity_id
_entity_poly.type
_entity_poly.pdbx_seq_one_letter_code
_entity_poly.pdbx_strand_id
1 'polypeptide(L)'
;MQLLASLLFFVDILALVSGTPVQKRGSYKVHRVRNPGFTARNGPRSLAKALSKYRVPEESLLSETTGIELEAVVKKRGLSGSSKRRDVKGGIGGESTGTGFVIATPTVNDVEYLCPVNIGGQTVNLDFDTGSSDLWVFNSQLPSDQTDGRTVFDHTQSETFSFMQDASFRIMYGDGSSAEGTVGTDTVDVGGATVTRQAVSMATAVSDAFFESDTSSGILGLGFHHLSTIKPERQNTFFENVIETLLEPVFTADLNAHEAGAYEFGRIDENKFVDQLQWVPVNTSRGYWELSSGSFSVDGGEVQPTTHNMRAIVDTGTSLVLTDPDVAHGYYAHIPNSVEVPAIGGFVFPCNETLPDLHLDVGGKMAVIKGNDLNYAQLDDKSKNPFRIREIHEIHDAYTHLHEIPS
;
A
#
# COMPACT_ATOMS: atom_id res chain seq x y z
N MET A 1 15.93 -59.20 -65.23
CA MET A 1 15.92 -59.52 -63.78
C MET A 1 16.23 -58.21 -63.05
N GLN A 2 15.21 -57.56 -62.47
CA GLN A 2 15.05 -57.39 -61.01
C GLN A 2 16.19 -56.55 -60.40
N LEU A 3 15.99 -55.42 -59.72
CA LEU A 3 14.94 -55.05 -58.77
C LEU A 3 15.01 -53.54 -58.48
N LEU A 4 13.86 -52.97 -58.09
CA LEU A 4 13.66 -51.58 -57.65
C LEU A 4 14.49 -51.20 -56.41
N ALA A 5 14.85 -49.92 -56.30
CA ALA A 5 14.94 -49.22 -55.01
C ALA A 5 14.58 -47.74 -55.19
N SER A 6 13.49 -47.34 -54.52
CA SER A 6 12.95 -45.99 -54.45
C SER A 6 13.90 -45.04 -53.72
N LEU A 7 14.16 -43.85 -54.28
CA LEU A 7 14.82 -42.75 -53.57
C LEU A 7 13.83 -41.58 -53.43
N LEU A 8 13.42 -41.34 -52.18
CA LEU A 8 12.63 -40.18 -51.76
C LEU A 8 13.52 -38.93 -51.77
N PHE A 9 13.08 -37.88 -52.48
CA PHE A 9 13.65 -36.54 -52.37
C PHE A 9 13.08 -35.85 -51.12
N PHE A 10 13.91 -35.58 -50.12
CA PHE A 10 13.63 -34.58 -49.09
C PHE A 10 14.19 -33.23 -49.57
N VAL A 11 13.31 -32.23 -49.66
CA VAL A 11 13.69 -30.82 -49.90
C VAL A 11 13.76 -30.14 -48.54
N ASP A 12 14.98 -29.85 -48.07
CA ASP A 12 15.21 -29.00 -46.92
C ASP A 12 14.99 -27.53 -47.31
N ILE A 13 13.98 -26.89 -46.72
CA ILE A 13 13.78 -25.45 -46.78
C ILE A 13 14.51 -24.84 -45.59
N LEU A 14 15.70 -24.30 -45.83
CA LEU A 14 16.44 -23.46 -44.88
C LEU A 14 15.77 -22.08 -44.79
N ALA A 15 15.06 -21.78 -43.71
CA ALA A 15 14.63 -20.42 -43.40
C ALA A 15 15.78 -19.68 -42.69
N LEU A 16 16.39 -18.71 -43.37
CA LEU A 16 17.33 -17.75 -42.78
C LEU A 16 16.54 -16.76 -41.91
N VAL A 17 16.71 -16.83 -40.59
CA VAL A 17 16.30 -15.76 -39.67
C VAL A 17 17.48 -14.81 -39.49
N SER A 18 17.36 -13.59 -40.01
CA SER A 18 18.30 -12.51 -39.75
C SER A 18 18.04 -11.92 -38.37
N GLY A 19 18.95 -12.16 -37.42
CA GLY A 19 18.90 -11.51 -36.10
C GLY A 19 19.15 -10.01 -36.20
N THR A 20 18.21 -9.20 -35.73
CA THR A 20 18.42 -7.77 -35.48
C THR A 20 19.26 -7.59 -34.21
N PRO A 21 20.20 -6.63 -34.19
CA PRO A 21 21.06 -6.43 -33.02
C PRO A 21 20.26 -5.78 -31.88
N VAL A 22 20.26 -6.44 -30.72
CA VAL A 22 19.72 -5.91 -29.47
C VAL A 22 20.44 -4.62 -29.10
N GLN A 23 19.71 -3.51 -29.13
CA GLN A 23 20.20 -2.21 -28.68
C GLN A 23 20.21 -2.22 -27.14
N LYS A 24 21.39 -2.26 -26.52
CA LYS A 24 21.55 -2.00 -25.08
C LYS A 24 20.97 -0.61 -24.77
N ARG A 25 19.83 -0.55 -24.07
CA ARG A 25 19.36 0.69 -23.44
C ARG A 25 20.11 0.87 -22.13
N GLY A 26 20.90 1.94 -22.07
CA GLY A 26 21.67 2.33 -20.89
C GLY A 26 20.77 2.76 -19.74
N SER A 27 21.22 2.51 -18.52
CA SER A 27 20.64 3.06 -17.30
C SER A 27 20.97 4.56 -17.22
N TYR A 28 20.00 5.37 -16.77
CA TYR A 28 20.25 6.75 -16.38
C TYR A 28 20.25 6.85 -14.84
N LYS A 29 21.13 7.72 -14.31
CA LYS A 29 21.19 8.04 -12.88
C LYS A 29 20.37 9.30 -12.61
N VAL A 30 19.47 9.24 -11.64
CA VAL A 30 18.83 10.42 -11.05
C VAL A 30 19.67 10.84 -9.84
N HIS A 31 20.11 12.09 -9.80
CA HIS A 31 20.82 12.64 -8.65
C HIS A 31 19.82 13.07 -7.57
N ARG A 32 19.89 12.45 -6.39
CA ARG A 32 19.11 12.84 -5.21
C ARG A 32 19.63 14.16 -4.64
N VAL A 33 18.72 15.12 -4.40
CA VAL A 33 18.99 16.28 -3.55
C VAL A 33 18.52 15.94 -2.14
N ARG A 34 19.45 15.98 -1.17
CA ARG A 34 19.11 15.84 0.26
C ARG A 34 18.26 17.04 0.67
N ASN A 35 17.09 16.83 1.26
CA ASN A 35 16.37 17.88 1.98
C ASN A 35 16.88 17.94 3.43
N PRO A 36 17.72 18.94 3.79
CA PRO A 36 18.24 19.07 5.15
C PRO A 36 17.21 19.58 6.17
N GLY A 37 16.00 19.95 5.73
CA GLY A 37 14.91 20.44 6.58
C GLY A 37 13.88 19.39 6.99
N PHE A 38 14.05 18.12 6.62
CA PHE A 38 13.09 17.07 6.96
C PHE A 38 13.25 16.63 8.42
N THR A 39 12.21 16.85 9.24
CA THR A 39 12.14 16.45 10.65
C THR A 39 10.84 15.69 10.97
N ALA A 40 10.36 14.84 10.06
CA ALA A 40 9.16 14.06 10.35
C ALA A 40 9.54 12.84 11.22
N ARG A 41 9.05 12.83 12.46
CA ARG A 41 9.09 11.68 13.37
C ARG A 41 7.71 11.03 13.35
N ASN A 42 7.62 9.82 12.80
CA ASN A 42 6.36 9.26 12.29
C ASN A 42 5.68 8.28 13.23
N GLY A 43 6.09 8.22 14.49
CA GLY A 43 5.57 7.22 15.42
C GLY A 43 4.10 7.44 15.83
N PRO A 44 3.81 8.57 16.52
CA PRO A 44 2.44 8.95 16.87
C PRO A 44 1.49 9.02 15.68
N ARG A 45 2.02 9.45 14.52
CA ARG A 45 1.26 9.56 13.28
C ARG A 45 0.93 8.19 12.71
N SER A 46 1.85 7.22 12.79
CA SER A 46 1.60 5.82 12.39
C SER A 46 0.69 5.08 13.38
N LEU A 47 0.67 5.46 14.66
CA LEU A 47 -0.33 4.95 15.62
C LEU A 47 -1.72 5.48 15.31
N ALA A 48 -1.84 6.81 15.21
CA ALA A 48 -3.07 7.47 14.80
C ALA A 48 -3.56 6.82 13.48
N LYS A 49 -2.61 6.52 12.57
CA LYS A 49 -2.81 5.74 11.34
C LYS A 49 -3.52 4.41 11.55
N ALA A 50 -3.11 3.60 12.51
CA ALA A 50 -3.83 2.37 12.82
C ALA A 50 -5.23 2.67 13.37
N LEU A 51 -5.31 3.43 14.46
CA LEU A 51 -6.50 3.49 15.30
C LEU A 51 -7.72 4.07 14.55
N SER A 52 -7.51 5.12 13.76
CA SER A 52 -8.58 5.73 12.96
C SER A 52 -8.91 4.93 11.69
N LYS A 53 -7.95 4.23 11.05
CA LYS A 53 -8.22 3.33 9.88
C LYS A 53 -9.15 2.20 10.28
N TYR A 54 -9.03 1.70 11.51
CA TYR A 54 -9.71 0.49 11.97
C TYR A 54 -10.93 0.74 12.88
N ARG A 55 -11.36 2.00 13.06
CA ARG A 55 -12.55 2.38 13.85
C ARG A 55 -12.51 1.87 15.30
N VAL A 56 -11.34 1.95 15.93
CA VAL A 56 -11.22 1.73 17.38
C VAL A 56 -11.73 2.99 18.10
N PRO A 57 -12.68 2.91 19.07
CA PRO A 57 -13.20 4.09 19.75
C PRO A 57 -12.10 4.87 20.47
N GLU A 58 -12.02 6.18 20.19
CA GLU A 58 -11.07 7.15 20.76
C GLU A 58 -11.21 7.29 22.30
N GLU A 59 -12.31 6.77 22.87
CA GLU A 59 -12.62 6.77 24.30
C GLU A 59 -11.72 5.83 25.14
N SER A 60 -10.95 4.94 24.51
CA SER A 60 -10.00 4.03 25.17
C SER A 60 -8.73 4.71 25.71
N LEU A 61 -8.47 5.97 25.32
CA LEU A 61 -7.29 6.74 25.72
C LEU A 61 -7.54 7.79 26.82
N LEU A 62 -8.80 7.97 27.24
CA LEU A 62 -9.22 9.11 28.06
C LEU A 62 -9.35 8.84 29.57
N SER A 63 -8.77 7.77 30.12
CA SER A 63 -8.78 7.61 31.59
C SER A 63 -7.59 8.23 32.33
N GLU A 64 -6.49 8.65 31.66
CA GLU A 64 -5.36 9.26 32.36
C GLU A 64 -4.64 10.36 31.55
N THR A 65 -5.33 11.44 31.18
CA THR A 65 -4.64 12.73 30.95
C THR A 65 -5.60 13.90 31.17
N THR A 66 -5.48 14.55 32.31
CA THR A 66 -6.14 15.83 32.56
C THR A 66 -5.52 16.93 31.70
N GLY A 67 -6.34 17.51 30.82
CA GLY A 67 -6.42 18.96 30.62
C GLY A 67 -5.51 19.59 29.57
N ILE A 68 -5.93 19.57 28.30
CA ILE A 68 -5.84 20.69 27.35
C ILE A 68 -7.12 20.70 26.51
N GLU A 69 -7.76 21.87 26.41
CA GLU A 69 -9.09 22.13 25.84
C GLU A 69 -9.22 21.76 24.35
N LEU A 70 -10.26 20.97 24.02
CA LEU A 70 -10.70 20.70 22.65
C LEU A 70 -12.19 21.06 22.51
N GLU A 71 -12.50 22.30 22.13
CA GLU A 71 -13.81 22.65 21.58
C GLU A 71 -13.62 23.41 20.26
N ALA A 72 -14.07 22.81 19.15
CA ALA A 72 -15.03 23.41 18.20
C ALA A 72 -14.90 22.87 16.76
N VAL A 73 -15.44 21.67 16.44
CA VAL A 73 -15.91 21.38 15.06
C VAL A 73 -17.06 20.32 15.06
N VAL A 74 -18.27 20.69 15.47
CA VAL A 74 -19.49 19.95 15.05
C VAL A 74 -20.66 20.92 14.88
N LYS A 75 -21.04 21.22 13.62
CA LYS A 75 -22.43 21.41 13.15
C LYS A 75 -22.50 21.87 11.69
N LYS A 76 -22.90 20.99 10.78
CA LYS A 76 -24.26 20.92 10.19
C LYS A 76 -24.29 19.98 8.98
N ARG A 77 -25.18 18.99 9.07
CA ARG A 77 -25.63 18.11 7.98
C ARG A 77 -26.74 18.79 7.16
N GLY A 78 -26.84 18.42 5.89
CA GLY A 78 -28.10 18.37 5.16
C GLY A 78 -27.94 18.39 3.64
N LEU A 79 -28.22 17.26 2.97
CA LEU A 79 -29.40 17.09 2.11
C LEU A 79 -29.26 15.84 1.20
N SER A 80 -30.41 15.21 0.95
CA SER A 80 -30.59 13.95 0.23
C SER A 80 -30.87 14.14 -1.25
N GLY A 81 -30.51 13.16 -2.09
CA GLY A 81 -31.00 13.06 -3.46
C GLY A 81 -30.72 11.68 -4.05
N SER A 82 -31.75 11.04 -4.59
CA SER A 82 -31.76 9.69 -5.17
C SER A 82 -31.89 9.81 -6.69
N SER A 83 -31.06 9.11 -7.49
CA SER A 83 -31.54 8.44 -8.71
C SER A 83 -30.52 7.49 -9.39
N LYS A 84 -31.08 6.33 -9.72
CA LYS A 84 -30.80 5.21 -10.65
C LYS A 84 -29.64 5.26 -11.67
N ARG A 85 -28.83 4.19 -11.57
CA ARG A 85 -27.87 3.55 -12.51
C ARG A 85 -28.40 3.27 -13.93
N ARG A 86 -27.53 3.38 -14.94
CA ARG A 86 -27.55 2.60 -16.19
C ARG A 86 -26.14 2.21 -16.63
N ASP A 87 -25.93 0.91 -16.79
CA ASP A 87 -24.71 0.27 -17.30
C ASP A 87 -24.44 0.61 -18.78
N VAL A 88 -23.19 0.94 -19.13
CA VAL A 88 -22.68 0.86 -20.52
C VAL A 88 -21.23 0.37 -20.54
N LYS A 89 -21.07 -0.90 -20.95
CA LYS A 89 -19.79 -1.51 -21.39
C LYS A 89 -19.31 -0.88 -22.69
N GLY A 90 -18.00 -0.65 -22.80
CA GLY A 90 -17.34 -0.36 -24.07
C GLY A 90 -15.86 -0.06 -23.85
N GLY A 91 -14.99 -1.01 -24.23
CA GLY A 91 -13.54 -0.89 -24.23
C GLY A 91 -12.99 -0.80 -25.65
N ILE A 92 -11.77 -0.27 -25.78
CA ILE A 92 -10.88 -0.39 -26.95
C ILE A 92 -9.45 -0.41 -26.39
N GLY A 93 -8.71 -1.48 -26.68
CA GLY A 93 -7.42 -1.82 -26.07
C GLY A 93 -6.18 -1.31 -26.80
N GLY A 94 -5.11 -1.14 -26.04
CA GLY A 94 -3.75 -1.51 -26.45
C GLY A 94 -3.51 -2.97 -26.08
N GLU A 95 -2.72 -3.70 -26.86
CA GLU A 95 -2.34 -5.08 -26.53
C GLU A 95 -1.61 -5.09 -25.18
N SER A 96 -2.29 -5.57 -24.14
CA SER A 96 -1.66 -5.85 -22.86
C SER A 96 -0.68 -7.01 -23.06
N THR A 97 0.51 -6.91 -22.48
CA THR A 97 1.44 -8.06 -22.47
C THR A 97 0.95 -9.21 -21.57
N GLY A 98 -0.20 -9.01 -20.92
CA GLY A 98 -0.71 -9.82 -19.82
C GLY A 98 0.10 -9.71 -18.54
N THR A 99 1.14 -8.87 -18.51
CA THR A 99 1.99 -8.66 -17.34
C THR A 99 2.28 -7.19 -17.11
N GLY A 100 2.59 -6.83 -15.87
CA GLY A 100 3.09 -5.52 -15.48
C GLY A 100 4.29 -5.65 -14.55
N PHE A 101 5.27 -4.76 -14.69
CA PHE A 101 6.42 -4.67 -13.78
C PHE A 101 6.69 -3.21 -13.44
N VAL A 102 6.68 -2.88 -12.15
CA VAL A 102 6.93 -1.53 -11.66
C VAL A 102 7.95 -1.57 -10.54
N ILE A 103 8.98 -0.72 -10.63
CA ILE A 103 9.96 -0.54 -9.55
C ILE A 103 9.28 0.24 -8.42
N ALA A 104 9.42 -0.25 -7.19
CA ALA A 104 8.95 0.39 -5.98
C ALA A 104 10.15 1.07 -5.28
N THR A 105 10.21 2.40 -5.31
CA THR A 105 11.37 3.15 -4.78
C THR A 105 11.09 3.63 -3.35
N PRO A 106 11.88 3.24 -2.34
CA PRO A 106 11.63 3.68 -0.97
C PRO A 106 11.90 5.17 -0.81
N THR A 107 11.10 5.81 0.04
CA THR A 107 11.39 7.15 0.56
C THR A 107 12.28 7.08 1.81
N VAL A 108 12.52 8.22 2.46
CA VAL A 108 13.38 8.27 3.64
C VAL A 108 12.81 7.38 4.75
N ASN A 109 13.63 6.46 5.28
CA ASN A 109 13.26 5.46 6.29
C ASN A 109 12.16 4.48 5.85
N ASP A 110 12.01 4.25 4.54
CA ASP A 110 11.07 3.30 3.96
C ASP A 110 9.61 3.56 4.43
N VAL A 111 9.26 4.83 4.61
CA VAL A 111 7.92 5.25 5.06
C VAL A 111 6.86 4.86 4.04
N GLU A 112 7.20 4.94 2.75
CA GLU A 112 6.36 4.54 1.61
C GLU A 112 7.27 4.13 0.44
N TYR A 113 6.68 3.49 -0.57
CA TYR A 113 7.39 3.08 -1.79
C TYR A 113 6.70 3.66 -3.02
N LEU A 114 7.39 4.57 -3.69
CA LEU A 114 6.87 5.29 -4.84
C LEU A 114 7.01 4.47 -6.12
N CYS A 115 5.89 4.32 -6.81
CA CYS A 115 5.73 3.49 -7.99
C CYS A 115 5.31 4.37 -9.19
N PRO A 116 6.09 4.44 -10.30
CA PRO A 116 5.70 5.19 -11.47
C PRO A 116 4.52 4.51 -12.18
N VAL A 117 3.46 5.27 -12.45
CA VAL A 117 2.25 4.86 -13.18
C VAL A 117 1.99 5.84 -14.31
N ASN A 118 1.66 5.33 -15.49
CA ASN A 118 1.24 6.18 -16.61
C ASN A 118 -0.29 6.32 -16.58
N ILE A 119 -0.78 7.57 -16.57
CA ILE A 119 -2.19 7.92 -16.63
C ILE A 119 -2.38 8.90 -17.78
N GLY A 120 -3.14 8.52 -18.80
CA GLY A 120 -3.43 9.40 -19.93
C GLY A 120 -2.19 9.92 -20.66
N GLY A 121 -1.11 9.13 -20.70
CA GLY A 121 0.17 9.53 -21.29
C GLY A 121 1.13 10.24 -20.32
N GLN A 122 0.74 10.48 -19.07
CA GLN A 122 1.53 11.20 -18.07
C GLN A 122 2.02 10.25 -16.97
N THR A 123 3.30 10.27 -16.66
CA THR A 123 3.83 9.46 -15.55
C THR A 123 3.75 10.22 -14.23
N VAL A 124 3.08 9.63 -13.24
CA VAL A 124 3.00 10.10 -11.86
C VAL A 124 3.56 9.02 -10.92
N ASN A 125 4.12 9.42 -9.78
CA ASN A 125 4.65 8.48 -8.79
C ASN A 125 3.61 8.29 -7.69
N LEU A 126 3.05 7.08 -7.56
CA LEU A 126 1.99 6.78 -6.61
C LEU A 126 2.49 5.85 -5.51
N ASP A 127 1.89 5.96 -4.33
CA ASP A 127 2.01 4.94 -3.28
C ASP A 127 0.98 3.83 -3.55
N PHE A 128 1.42 2.58 -3.56
CA PHE A 128 0.55 1.43 -3.82
C PHE A 128 0.05 0.88 -2.48
N ASP A 129 -1.26 0.93 -2.28
CA ASP A 129 -1.87 0.72 -0.96
C ASP A 129 -2.89 -0.43 -1.01
N THR A 130 -2.51 -1.62 -0.56
CA THR A 130 -3.42 -2.77 -0.42
C THR A 130 -4.46 -2.60 0.70
N GLY A 131 -4.34 -1.56 1.53
CA GLY A 131 -5.27 -1.19 2.58
C GLY A 131 -6.29 -0.12 2.18
N SER A 132 -6.36 0.32 0.91
CA SER A 132 -7.44 1.18 0.39
C SER A 132 -7.78 0.82 -1.07
N SER A 133 -8.83 1.43 -1.65
CA SER A 133 -9.36 1.01 -2.96
C SER A 133 -9.73 2.16 -3.91
N ASP A 134 -9.22 3.37 -3.64
CA ASP A 134 -9.35 4.50 -4.55
C ASP A 134 -8.00 4.72 -5.26
N LEU A 135 -8.02 4.91 -6.57
CA LEU A 135 -6.89 5.51 -7.30
C LEU A 135 -7.13 7.01 -7.35
N TRP A 136 -6.34 7.78 -6.61
CA TRP A 136 -6.41 9.23 -6.62
C TRP A 136 -5.05 9.88 -6.86
N VAL A 137 -5.07 11.08 -7.43
CA VAL A 137 -3.86 11.83 -7.81
C VAL A 137 -3.92 13.29 -7.40
N PHE A 138 -2.77 13.82 -7.01
CA PHE A 138 -2.49 15.24 -7.10
C PHE A 138 -2.60 15.67 -8.56
N ASN A 139 -3.22 16.81 -8.81
CA ASN A 139 -3.44 17.31 -10.16
C ASN A 139 -3.26 18.82 -10.25
N SER A 140 -3.20 19.32 -11.48
CA SER A 140 -2.97 20.72 -11.83
C SER A 140 -4.02 21.72 -11.29
N GLN A 141 -5.12 21.26 -10.70
CA GLN A 141 -6.14 22.12 -10.09
C GLN A 141 -5.83 22.46 -8.62
N LEU A 142 -4.87 21.78 -7.98
CA LEU A 142 -4.44 22.09 -6.62
C LEU A 142 -3.55 23.34 -6.58
N PRO A 143 -3.53 24.09 -5.47
CA PRO A 143 -2.63 25.22 -5.27
C PRO A 143 -1.14 24.86 -5.49
N SER A 144 -0.35 25.80 -6.02
CA SER A 144 1.05 25.54 -6.38
C SER A 144 1.95 25.24 -5.17
N ASP A 145 1.65 25.84 -4.01
CA ASP A 145 2.31 25.54 -2.73
C ASP A 145 2.03 24.11 -2.24
N GLN A 146 0.90 23.52 -2.63
CA GLN A 146 0.55 22.13 -2.32
C GLN A 146 1.09 21.12 -3.34
N THR A 147 1.63 21.57 -4.46
CA THR A 147 2.11 20.70 -5.56
C THR A 147 3.60 20.84 -5.84
N ASP A 148 4.28 21.74 -5.13
CA ASP A 148 5.70 22.00 -5.33
C ASP A 148 6.56 20.75 -5.08
N GLY A 149 7.52 20.50 -5.98
CA GLY A 149 8.38 19.32 -5.94
C GLY A 149 7.72 17.98 -6.32
N ARG A 150 6.42 17.95 -6.68
CA ARG A 150 5.70 16.74 -7.11
C ARG A 150 5.42 16.74 -8.62
N THR A 151 5.24 15.54 -9.18
CA THR A 151 4.72 15.40 -10.56
C THR A 151 3.22 15.28 -10.48
N VAL A 152 2.48 16.27 -10.96
CA VAL A 152 1.01 16.27 -10.87
C VAL A 152 0.36 15.89 -12.19
N PHE A 153 -0.77 15.21 -12.11
CA PHE A 153 -1.58 14.88 -13.29
C PHE A 153 -2.28 16.12 -13.84
N ASP A 154 -2.28 16.30 -15.16
CA ASP A 154 -3.06 17.34 -15.84
C ASP A 154 -4.04 16.70 -16.81
N HIS A 155 -5.30 16.59 -16.41
CA HIS A 155 -6.34 15.97 -17.23
C HIS A 155 -6.51 16.63 -18.61
N THR A 156 -6.13 17.90 -18.77
CA THR A 156 -6.25 18.62 -20.06
C THR A 156 -5.20 18.18 -21.08
N GLN A 157 -4.14 17.49 -20.64
CA GLN A 157 -3.08 16.94 -21.49
C GLN A 157 -3.33 15.48 -21.89
N SER A 158 -4.37 14.84 -21.35
CA SER A 158 -4.75 13.47 -21.71
C SER A 158 -5.81 13.47 -22.81
N GLU A 159 -5.52 12.77 -23.92
CA GLU A 159 -6.48 12.58 -25.01
C GLU A 159 -7.58 11.56 -24.66
N THR A 160 -7.36 10.71 -23.64
CA THR A 160 -8.30 9.66 -23.22
C THR A 160 -9.07 9.97 -21.95
N PHE A 161 -8.77 11.09 -21.29
CA PHE A 161 -9.49 11.50 -20.09
C PHE A 161 -10.94 11.86 -20.38
N SER A 162 -11.85 11.41 -19.52
CA SER A 162 -13.26 11.79 -19.56
C SER A 162 -13.82 11.97 -18.16
N PHE A 163 -14.43 13.12 -17.89
CA PHE A 163 -15.10 13.36 -16.61
C PHE A 163 -16.26 12.39 -16.39
N MET A 164 -16.38 11.85 -15.18
CA MET A 164 -17.56 11.12 -14.75
C MET A 164 -18.56 12.11 -14.16
N GLN A 165 -19.70 12.27 -14.84
CA GLN A 165 -20.72 13.21 -14.44
C GLN A 165 -21.22 12.91 -13.01
N ASP A 166 -21.27 13.95 -12.18
CA ASP A 166 -21.72 13.92 -10.78
C ASP A 166 -20.93 12.96 -9.86
N ALA A 167 -19.76 12.49 -10.31
CA ALA A 167 -18.91 11.61 -9.53
C ALA A 167 -17.92 12.38 -8.66
N SER A 168 -17.80 11.94 -7.40
CA SER A 168 -16.87 12.50 -6.43
C SER A 168 -16.27 11.41 -5.56
N PHE A 169 -15.14 11.70 -4.95
CA PHE A 169 -14.52 10.85 -3.93
C PHE A 169 -14.22 11.69 -2.70
N ARG A 170 -14.21 11.02 -1.55
CA ARG A 170 -13.76 11.60 -0.29
C ARG A 170 -13.23 10.47 0.56
N ILE A 171 -11.93 10.45 0.73
CA ILE A 171 -11.21 9.45 1.49
C ILE A 171 -10.58 10.09 2.72
N MET A 172 -10.65 9.37 3.83
CA MET A 172 -9.93 9.68 5.05
C MET A 172 -9.16 8.42 5.41
N TYR A 173 -7.84 8.55 5.43
CA TYR A 173 -6.94 7.52 5.88
C TYR A 173 -6.92 7.49 7.40
N GLY A 174 -6.40 6.40 7.93
CA GLY A 174 -6.33 6.33 9.37
C GLY A 174 -5.42 7.35 9.99
N ASP A 175 -4.39 7.87 9.30
CA ASP A 175 -3.47 8.84 9.90
C ASP A 175 -4.10 10.22 10.06
N GLY A 176 -5.41 10.31 9.81
CA GLY A 176 -6.18 11.54 9.76
C GLY A 176 -5.98 12.28 8.44
N SER A 177 -5.07 11.85 7.58
CA SER A 177 -4.92 12.45 6.26
C SER A 177 -6.16 12.18 5.42
N SER A 178 -6.49 13.13 4.56
CA SER A 178 -7.67 13.05 3.71
C SER A 178 -7.45 13.69 2.36
N ALA A 179 -8.20 13.20 1.38
CA ALA A 179 -8.28 13.76 0.06
C ALA A 179 -9.74 13.73 -0.42
N GLU A 180 -10.16 14.77 -1.13
CA GLU A 180 -11.47 14.81 -1.78
C GLU A 180 -11.40 15.52 -3.13
N GLY A 181 -12.35 15.22 -3.99
CA GLY A 181 -12.44 15.88 -5.29
C GLY A 181 -13.34 15.18 -6.28
N THR A 182 -13.01 15.38 -7.55
CA THR A 182 -13.80 14.92 -8.70
C THR A 182 -13.25 13.62 -9.25
N VAL A 183 -14.03 12.93 -10.09
CA VAL A 183 -13.60 11.66 -10.69
C VAL A 183 -13.77 11.72 -12.21
N GLY A 184 -12.79 11.17 -12.92
CA GLY A 184 -12.88 10.86 -14.34
C GLY A 184 -12.48 9.43 -14.62
N THR A 185 -12.54 9.02 -15.88
CA THR A 185 -11.91 7.81 -16.37
C THR A 185 -10.76 8.15 -17.29
N ASP A 186 -9.68 7.38 -17.23
CA ASP A 186 -8.57 7.50 -18.17
C ASP A 186 -7.95 6.13 -18.46
N THR A 187 -7.02 6.10 -19.41
CA THR A 187 -6.11 4.97 -19.62
C THR A 187 -5.04 4.99 -18.54
N VAL A 188 -4.96 3.91 -17.77
CA VAL A 188 -3.95 3.71 -16.73
C VAL A 188 -3.09 2.50 -17.10
N ASP A 189 -1.78 2.70 -17.18
CA ASP A 189 -0.78 1.66 -17.44
C ASP A 189 0.19 1.56 -16.24
N VAL A 190 0.19 0.37 -15.64
CA VAL A 190 1.05 -0.03 -14.52
C VAL A 190 2.07 -1.02 -15.06
N GLY A 191 3.19 -0.49 -15.55
CA GLY A 191 4.35 -1.30 -15.95
C GLY A 191 4.11 -2.26 -17.12
N GLY A 192 3.12 -2.01 -17.97
CA GLY A 192 2.69 -2.86 -19.09
C GLY A 192 1.31 -3.50 -18.91
N ALA A 193 0.75 -3.47 -17.70
CA ALA A 193 -0.63 -3.87 -17.43
C ALA A 193 -1.54 -2.65 -17.59
N THR A 194 -2.49 -2.70 -18.53
CA THR A 194 -3.24 -1.49 -18.95
C THR A 194 -4.75 -1.65 -18.80
N VAL A 195 -5.40 -0.64 -18.22
CA VAL A 195 -6.86 -0.49 -18.14
C VAL A 195 -7.24 0.82 -18.82
N THR A 196 -8.06 0.78 -19.87
CA THR A 196 -8.33 1.95 -20.72
C THR A 196 -9.44 2.88 -20.23
N ARG A 197 -10.18 2.48 -19.19
CA ARG A 197 -11.27 3.26 -18.58
C ARG A 197 -11.25 3.12 -17.05
N GLN A 198 -10.05 3.22 -16.47
CA GLN A 198 -9.89 3.18 -15.02
C GLN A 198 -10.43 4.46 -14.41
N ALA A 199 -11.17 4.37 -13.32
CA ALA A 199 -11.55 5.55 -12.54
C ALA A 199 -10.31 6.18 -11.90
N VAL A 200 -10.12 7.47 -12.15
CA VAL A 200 -9.05 8.32 -11.63
C VAL A 200 -9.67 9.47 -10.85
N SER A 201 -9.46 9.47 -9.55
CA SER A 201 -9.93 10.51 -8.63
C SER A 201 -8.93 11.68 -8.61
N MET A 202 -9.37 12.87 -9.00
CA MET A 202 -8.56 14.08 -9.03
C MET A 202 -8.81 14.89 -7.76
N ALA A 203 -7.81 14.93 -6.88
CA ALA A 203 -7.91 15.67 -5.62
C ALA A 203 -8.05 17.17 -5.85
N THR A 204 -9.12 17.78 -5.35
CA THR A 204 -9.29 19.24 -5.31
C THR A 204 -9.00 19.82 -3.93
N ALA A 205 -8.88 18.95 -2.92
CA ALA A 205 -8.39 19.28 -1.59
C ALA A 205 -7.65 18.07 -0.99
N VAL A 206 -6.56 18.34 -0.29
CA VAL A 206 -5.79 17.37 0.50
C VAL A 206 -5.49 17.97 1.88
N SER A 207 -5.41 17.14 2.91
CA SER A 207 -4.98 17.57 4.25
C SER A 207 -3.48 17.90 4.29
N ASP A 208 -3.05 18.77 5.21
CA ASP A 208 -1.65 19.18 5.43
C ASP A 208 -0.68 18.00 5.57
N ALA A 209 -1.16 16.90 6.16
CA ALA A 209 -0.48 15.63 6.29
C ALA A 209 0.14 15.12 4.97
N PHE A 210 -0.52 15.34 3.82
CA PHE A 210 0.02 14.98 2.50
C PHE A 210 0.98 16.01 1.93
N PHE A 211 0.91 17.27 2.38
CA PHE A 211 1.77 18.34 1.90
C PHE A 211 3.15 18.33 2.58
N GLU A 212 3.21 18.11 3.89
CA GLU A 212 4.43 18.37 4.70
C GLU A 212 5.48 17.25 4.65
N SER A 213 5.09 16.02 4.32
CA SER A 213 5.95 14.84 4.51
C SER A 213 6.15 13.94 3.30
N ASP A 214 5.36 14.12 2.25
CA ASP A 214 5.16 13.09 1.22
C ASP A 214 5.58 13.62 -0.18
N THR A 215 6.34 12.85 -0.95
CA THR A 215 6.69 13.22 -2.35
C THR A 215 5.85 12.46 -3.39
N SER A 216 4.99 11.57 -2.93
CA SER A 216 3.97 10.89 -3.70
C SER A 216 3.05 11.89 -4.38
N SER A 217 2.61 11.48 -5.56
CA SER A 217 1.67 12.19 -6.41
C SER A 217 0.25 11.62 -6.28
N GLY A 218 0.01 10.75 -5.29
CA GLY A 218 -1.29 10.15 -4.99
C GLY A 218 -1.18 8.70 -4.54
N ILE A 219 -2.30 7.99 -4.50
CA ILE A 219 -2.36 6.59 -4.07
C ILE A 219 -3.06 5.75 -5.13
N LEU A 220 -2.55 4.55 -5.36
CA LEU A 220 -3.22 3.49 -6.12
C LEU A 220 -3.69 2.41 -5.14
N GLY A 221 -4.98 2.44 -4.81
CA GLY A 221 -5.60 1.44 -3.95
C GLY A 221 -5.66 0.04 -4.59
N LEU A 222 -5.18 -0.96 -3.86
CA LEU A 222 -5.12 -2.37 -4.24
C LEU A 222 -5.91 -3.29 -3.27
N GLY A 223 -6.70 -2.70 -2.37
CA GLY A 223 -7.74 -3.42 -1.62
C GLY A 223 -8.89 -3.87 -2.52
N PHE A 224 -9.96 -4.40 -1.94
CA PHE A 224 -11.14 -4.80 -2.73
C PHE A 224 -12.06 -3.61 -2.98
N HIS A 225 -12.79 -3.55 -4.10
CA HIS A 225 -13.67 -2.41 -4.46
C HIS A 225 -14.61 -1.99 -3.32
N HIS A 226 -14.95 -2.90 -2.39
CA HIS A 226 -15.77 -2.61 -1.22
C HIS A 226 -15.31 -1.44 -0.34
N LEU A 227 -14.03 -1.06 -0.40
CA LEU A 227 -13.51 0.12 0.30
C LEU A 227 -13.60 1.40 -0.52
N SER A 228 -13.83 1.32 -1.85
CA SER A 228 -13.85 2.50 -2.71
C SER A 228 -14.89 3.51 -2.23
N THR A 229 -14.42 4.76 -2.12
CA THR A 229 -15.17 5.89 -1.58
C THR A 229 -15.96 6.64 -2.65
N ILE A 230 -15.71 6.36 -3.93
CA ILE A 230 -16.34 7.03 -5.06
C ILE A 230 -17.87 6.91 -4.99
N LYS A 231 -18.54 8.05 -5.17
CA LYS A 231 -19.99 8.22 -5.23
C LYS A 231 -20.40 8.85 -6.57
N PRO A 232 -21.65 8.68 -7.02
CA PRO A 232 -22.70 7.84 -6.41
C PRO A 232 -22.47 6.34 -6.62
N GLU A 233 -21.73 5.99 -7.66
CA GLU A 233 -21.42 4.62 -8.03
C GLU A 233 -19.98 4.30 -7.69
N ARG A 234 -19.83 3.39 -6.72
CA ARG A 234 -18.56 2.77 -6.38
C ARG A 234 -17.88 2.20 -7.64
N GLN A 235 -16.56 2.41 -7.73
CA GLN A 235 -15.74 1.92 -8.84
C GLN A 235 -14.88 0.74 -8.40
N ASN A 236 -14.44 -0.04 -9.38
CA ASN A 236 -13.45 -1.09 -9.19
C ASN A 236 -12.04 -0.50 -9.06
N THR A 237 -11.18 -1.21 -8.34
CA THR A 237 -9.74 -0.92 -8.33
C THR A 237 -9.10 -1.21 -9.69
N PHE A 238 -7.88 -0.70 -9.88
CA PHE A 238 -7.07 -1.04 -11.06
C PHE A 238 -6.91 -2.56 -11.21
N PHE A 239 -6.58 -3.25 -10.10
CA PHE A 239 -6.37 -4.70 -10.13
C PHE A 239 -7.62 -5.46 -10.55
N GLU A 240 -8.79 -5.13 -9.99
CA GLU A 240 -10.06 -5.77 -10.38
C GLU A 240 -10.44 -5.52 -11.85
N ASN A 241 -10.04 -4.38 -12.42
CA ASN A 241 -10.30 -4.08 -13.84
C ASN A 241 -9.30 -4.76 -14.78
N VAL A 242 -8.07 -4.99 -14.35
CA VAL A 242 -7.02 -5.58 -15.22
C VAL A 242 -6.96 -7.11 -15.14
N ILE A 243 -7.48 -7.71 -14.07
CA ILE A 243 -7.28 -9.13 -13.72
C ILE A 243 -7.61 -10.13 -14.83
N GLU A 244 -8.69 -9.89 -15.59
CA GLU A 244 -9.13 -10.75 -16.70
C GLU A 244 -8.22 -10.69 -17.94
N THR A 245 -7.32 -9.71 -17.99
CA THR A 245 -6.36 -9.52 -19.10
C THR A 245 -4.94 -9.91 -18.72
N LEU A 246 -4.70 -10.28 -17.46
CA LEU A 246 -3.41 -10.76 -16.99
C LEU A 246 -3.17 -12.22 -17.39
N LEU A 247 -1.90 -12.62 -17.56
CA LEU A 247 -1.53 -14.02 -17.79
C LEU A 247 -1.91 -14.89 -16.58
N GLU A 248 -1.70 -14.36 -15.38
CA GLU A 248 -2.15 -14.93 -14.12
C GLU A 248 -2.95 -13.89 -13.32
N PRO A 249 -4.06 -14.27 -12.65
CA PRO A 249 -4.92 -13.32 -11.94
C PRO A 249 -4.34 -12.90 -10.57
N VAL A 250 -3.09 -12.42 -10.57
CA VAL A 250 -2.30 -12.11 -9.36
C VAL A 250 -1.52 -10.81 -9.53
N PHE A 251 -1.18 -10.20 -8.40
CA PHE A 251 -0.07 -9.25 -8.30
C PHE A 251 0.83 -9.65 -7.12
N THR A 252 2.10 -9.26 -7.17
CA THR A 252 3.09 -9.51 -6.11
C THR A 252 3.66 -8.18 -5.62
N ALA A 253 4.05 -8.14 -4.34
CA ALA A 253 4.77 -7.04 -3.73
C ALA A 253 6.08 -7.57 -3.14
N ASP A 254 7.21 -7.10 -3.66
CA ASP A 254 8.56 -7.39 -3.19
C ASP A 254 9.17 -6.07 -2.71
N LEU A 255 9.00 -5.75 -1.41
CA LEU A 255 9.47 -4.50 -0.81
C LEU A 255 10.68 -4.78 0.08
N ASN A 256 11.81 -4.12 -0.22
CA ASN A 256 13.10 -4.39 0.41
C ASN A 256 13.54 -3.23 1.30
N ALA A 257 13.99 -3.54 2.52
CA ALA A 257 14.48 -2.53 3.44
C ALA A 257 15.64 -1.73 2.82
N HIS A 258 15.50 -0.41 2.79
CA HIS A 258 16.47 0.56 2.29
C HIS A 258 16.88 0.39 0.82
N GLU A 259 16.17 -0.45 0.05
CA GLU A 259 16.48 -0.77 -1.33
C GLU A 259 15.23 -0.75 -2.21
N ALA A 260 15.42 -0.62 -3.52
CA ALA A 260 14.31 -0.65 -4.44
C ALA A 260 13.67 -2.05 -4.48
N GLY A 261 12.36 -2.07 -4.34
CA GLY A 261 11.52 -3.25 -4.52
C GLY A 261 10.86 -3.29 -5.90
N ALA A 262 9.83 -4.11 -6.03
CA ALA A 262 8.98 -4.15 -7.20
C ALA A 262 7.55 -4.58 -6.88
N TYR A 263 6.61 -4.11 -7.70
CA TYR A 263 5.31 -4.72 -7.88
C TYR A 263 5.25 -5.39 -9.25
N GLU A 264 4.69 -6.60 -9.28
CA GLU A 264 4.43 -7.31 -10.53
C GLU A 264 2.94 -7.62 -10.65
N PHE A 265 2.42 -7.57 -11.87
CA PHE A 265 1.06 -7.97 -12.20
C PHE A 265 1.13 -9.08 -13.23
N GLY A 266 0.30 -10.09 -13.09
CA GLY A 266 0.15 -11.13 -14.10
C GLY A 266 1.17 -12.26 -14.07
N ARG A 267 2.05 -12.29 -13.06
CA ARG A 267 3.06 -13.34 -12.90
C ARG A 267 3.53 -13.45 -11.46
N ILE A 268 4.18 -14.56 -11.15
CA ILE A 268 4.92 -14.79 -9.92
C ILE A 268 6.37 -15.13 -10.31
N ASP A 269 7.34 -14.25 -9.99
CA ASP A 269 8.76 -14.55 -10.23
C ASP A 269 9.32 -15.47 -9.14
N GLU A 270 9.49 -16.75 -9.47
CA GLU A 270 10.03 -17.76 -8.56
C GLU A 270 11.46 -17.48 -8.08
N ASN A 271 12.20 -16.57 -8.72
CA ASN A 271 13.54 -16.19 -8.29
C ASN A 271 13.53 -15.15 -7.16
N LYS A 272 12.37 -14.60 -6.80
CA LYS A 272 12.21 -13.57 -5.76
C LYS A 272 12.04 -14.14 -4.36
N PHE A 273 11.91 -15.45 -4.22
CA PHE A 273 11.76 -16.12 -2.94
C PHE A 273 12.59 -17.40 -2.90
N VAL A 274 13.08 -17.76 -1.71
CA VAL A 274 14.02 -18.88 -1.51
C VAL A 274 13.32 -20.22 -1.27
N ASP A 275 12.11 -20.18 -0.70
CA ASP A 275 11.33 -21.35 -0.30
C ASP A 275 10.05 -21.49 -1.13
N GLN A 276 9.29 -22.56 -0.90
CA GLN A 276 8.02 -22.73 -1.61
C GLN A 276 6.98 -21.67 -1.19
N LEU A 277 6.40 -20.99 -2.19
CA LEU A 277 5.26 -20.10 -1.99
C LEU A 277 4.13 -20.81 -1.24
N GLN A 278 3.67 -20.20 -0.15
CA GLN A 278 2.54 -20.71 0.64
C GLN A 278 1.29 -19.87 0.39
N TRP A 279 0.18 -20.52 0.10
CA TRP A 279 -1.12 -19.88 -0.03
C TRP A 279 -1.88 -19.93 1.29
N VAL A 280 -2.48 -18.80 1.67
CA VAL A 280 -3.32 -18.67 2.85
C VAL A 280 -4.69 -18.09 2.47
N PRO A 281 -5.78 -18.53 3.11
CA PRO A 281 -7.11 -18.00 2.80
C PRO A 281 -7.24 -16.55 3.27
N VAL A 282 -7.87 -15.72 2.42
CA VAL A 282 -8.14 -14.31 2.70
C VAL A 282 -9.64 -14.10 2.97
N ASN A 283 -9.97 -13.32 4.00
CA ASN A 283 -11.32 -12.87 4.30
C ASN A 283 -11.60 -11.49 3.69
N THR A 284 -12.36 -11.46 2.61
CA THR A 284 -12.65 -10.22 1.86
C THR A 284 -13.89 -9.46 2.35
N SER A 285 -14.59 -9.96 3.38
CA SER A 285 -15.87 -9.42 3.84
C SER A 285 -15.83 -7.94 4.26
N ARG A 286 -14.66 -7.48 4.74
CA ARG A 286 -14.43 -6.08 5.12
C ARG A 286 -13.73 -5.25 4.03
N GLY A 287 -13.45 -5.86 2.88
CA GLY A 287 -12.79 -5.22 1.75
C GLY A 287 -11.27 -5.18 1.79
N TYR A 288 -10.64 -5.84 2.77
CA TYR A 288 -9.17 -5.92 2.92
C TYR A 288 -8.63 -7.30 2.55
N TRP A 289 -7.30 -7.35 2.33
CA TRP A 289 -6.53 -8.59 2.34
C TRP A 289 -6.36 -9.11 3.78
N GLU A 290 -7.47 -9.46 4.42
CA GLU A 290 -7.52 -9.89 5.83
C GLU A 290 -7.22 -11.39 5.98
N LEU A 291 -6.40 -11.75 6.95
CA LEU A 291 -6.01 -13.12 7.29
C LEU A 291 -6.05 -13.35 8.81
N SER A 292 -6.10 -14.61 9.23
CA SER A 292 -5.97 -14.96 10.65
C SER A 292 -4.52 -14.77 11.11
N SER A 293 -4.32 -14.25 12.32
CA SER A 293 -3.00 -14.11 12.92
C SER A 293 -3.15 -14.29 14.43
N GLY A 294 -3.09 -15.52 14.91
CA GLY A 294 -3.47 -15.85 16.29
C GLY A 294 -2.31 -16.21 17.21
N SER A 295 -1.07 -16.17 16.71
CA SER A 295 0.10 -16.56 17.50
C SER A 295 1.39 -15.91 17.00
N PHE A 296 2.41 -15.92 17.85
CA PHE A 296 3.73 -15.41 17.56
C PHE A 296 4.80 -16.21 18.31
N SER A 297 6.07 -16.08 17.93
CA SER A 297 7.20 -16.50 18.74
C SER A 297 8.39 -15.56 18.52
N VAL A 298 9.32 -15.53 19.47
CA VAL A 298 10.50 -14.66 19.41
C VAL A 298 11.74 -15.53 19.32
N ASP A 299 12.61 -15.24 18.35
CA ASP A 299 13.88 -15.93 18.09
C ASP A 299 13.76 -17.47 18.02
N GLY A 300 12.73 -17.96 17.32
CA GLY A 300 12.44 -19.39 17.21
C GLY A 300 12.04 -20.08 18.52
N GLY A 301 11.69 -19.32 19.55
CA GLY A 301 11.22 -19.83 20.85
C GLY A 301 9.84 -20.49 20.80
N GLU A 302 9.24 -20.70 21.97
CA GLU A 302 7.90 -21.30 22.08
C GLU A 302 6.84 -20.41 21.42
N VAL A 303 5.90 -21.04 20.71
CA VAL A 303 4.76 -20.36 20.08
C VAL A 303 3.77 -19.93 21.16
N GLN A 304 3.50 -18.64 21.22
CA GLN A 304 2.60 -17.99 22.16
C GLN A 304 1.29 -17.62 21.45
N PRO A 305 0.12 -18.00 22.00
CA PRO A 305 -1.16 -17.56 21.47
C PRO A 305 -1.44 -16.10 21.83
N THR A 306 -2.13 -15.39 20.95
CA THR A 306 -2.75 -14.09 21.27
C THR A 306 -4.12 -14.32 21.92
N THR A 307 -4.50 -13.48 22.87
CA THR A 307 -5.77 -13.59 23.59
C THR A 307 -6.95 -12.92 22.87
N HIS A 308 -6.72 -12.03 21.92
CA HIS A 308 -7.76 -11.24 21.25
C HIS A 308 -8.27 -11.79 19.92
N ASN A 309 -7.98 -13.06 19.58
CA ASN A 309 -8.41 -13.67 18.31
C ASN A 309 -8.00 -12.82 17.09
N MET A 310 -6.71 -12.45 17.06
CA MET A 310 -6.21 -11.44 16.13
C MET A 310 -6.40 -11.85 14.65
N ARG A 311 -6.79 -10.83 13.87
CA ARG A 311 -6.81 -10.85 12.41
C ARG A 311 -5.89 -9.73 11.94
N ALA A 312 -5.11 -10.02 10.91
CA ALA A 312 -4.21 -9.04 10.32
C ALA A 312 -4.69 -8.69 8.91
N ILE A 313 -4.33 -7.51 8.42
CA ILE A 313 -4.45 -7.18 7.00
C ILE A 313 -3.06 -7.05 6.39
N VAL A 314 -2.91 -7.47 5.14
CA VAL A 314 -1.69 -7.22 4.37
C VAL A 314 -1.83 -5.82 3.76
N ASP A 315 -1.09 -4.86 4.30
CA ASP A 315 -1.23 -3.42 4.01
C ASP A 315 0.11 -2.78 3.63
N THR A 316 0.36 -2.67 2.33
CA THR A 316 1.57 -2.05 1.78
C THR A 316 1.62 -0.53 1.98
N GLY A 317 0.47 0.10 2.22
CA GLY A 317 0.36 1.53 2.48
C GLY A 317 0.64 1.91 3.94
N THR A 318 1.02 0.97 4.81
CA THR A 318 1.35 1.22 6.22
C THR A 318 2.80 0.84 6.54
N SER A 319 3.58 1.78 7.10
CA SER A 319 5.04 1.63 7.27
C SER A 319 5.48 0.71 8.42
N LEU A 320 4.63 0.48 9.42
CA LEU A 320 4.96 -0.26 10.64
C LEU A 320 4.15 -1.56 10.73
N VAL A 321 4.66 -2.51 11.52
CA VAL A 321 3.87 -3.67 11.96
C VAL A 321 3.05 -3.23 13.17
N LEU A 322 1.73 -3.19 13.00
CA LEU A 322 0.76 -2.81 14.02
C LEU A 322 0.03 -4.11 14.41
N THR A 323 0.06 -4.50 15.67
CA THR A 323 -0.30 -5.88 16.07
C THR A 323 -0.98 -5.91 17.43
N ASP A 324 -1.34 -7.11 17.86
CA ASP A 324 -1.89 -7.38 19.18
C ASP A 324 -0.94 -6.96 20.32
N PRO A 325 -1.49 -6.39 21.42
CA PRO A 325 -0.80 -6.27 22.72
C PRO A 325 0.14 -7.42 23.07
N ASP A 326 -0.36 -8.66 22.99
CA ASP A 326 0.38 -9.84 23.44
C ASP A 326 1.65 -10.04 22.61
N VAL A 327 1.58 -9.75 21.31
CA VAL A 327 2.72 -9.83 20.40
C VAL A 327 3.72 -8.72 20.69
N ALA A 328 3.25 -7.48 20.84
CA ALA A 328 4.11 -6.32 21.09
C ALA A 328 4.88 -6.49 22.41
N HIS A 329 4.16 -6.71 23.51
CA HIS A 329 4.75 -6.92 24.84
C HIS A 329 5.62 -8.18 24.88
N GLY A 330 5.15 -9.29 24.30
CA GLY A 330 5.90 -10.54 24.25
C GLY A 330 7.22 -10.41 23.48
N TYR A 331 7.24 -9.64 22.39
CA TYR A 331 8.46 -9.34 21.65
C TYR A 331 9.41 -8.44 22.44
N TYR A 332 8.95 -7.27 22.91
CA TYR A 332 9.82 -6.31 23.61
C TYR A 332 10.32 -6.81 24.97
N ALA A 333 9.62 -7.74 25.62
CA ALA A 333 10.14 -8.41 26.82
C ALA A 333 11.49 -9.11 26.60
N HIS A 334 11.84 -9.44 25.35
CA HIS A 334 13.14 -10.04 24.98
C HIS A 334 14.23 -9.00 24.68
N ILE A 335 13.92 -7.71 24.70
CA ILE A 335 14.84 -6.63 24.37
C ILE A 335 15.24 -5.88 25.66
N PRO A 336 16.50 -5.99 26.11
CA PRO A 336 16.94 -5.32 27.32
C PRO A 336 16.70 -3.81 27.28
N ASN A 337 16.13 -3.28 28.37
CA ASN A 337 15.84 -1.86 28.54
C ASN A 337 14.90 -1.27 27.47
N SER A 338 14.09 -2.09 26.80
CA SER A 338 12.97 -1.56 26.02
C SER A 338 11.93 -0.95 26.95
N VAL A 339 11.32 0.15 26.53
CA VAL A 339 10.30 0.86 27.30
C VAL A 339 9.17 1.24 26.37
N GLU A 340 7.94 0.99 26.79
CA GLU A 340 6.76 1.55 26.13
C GLU A 340 6.66 3.04 26.45
N VAL A 341 6.44 3.85 25.43
CA VAL A 341 6.34 5.31 25.55
C VAL A 341 4.99 5.73 24.95
N PRO A 342 3.92 5.80 25.76
CA PRO A 342 2.58 6.13 25.28
C PRO A 342 2.50 7.46 24.51
N ALA A 343 3.34 8.43 24.88
CA ALA A 343 3.41 9.73 24.22
C ALA A 343 3.90 9.66 22.76
N ILE A 344 4.68 8.63 22.41
CA ILE A 344 5.05 8.37 21.00
C ILE A 344 4.16 7.30 20.37
N GLY A 345 3.50 6.49 21.19
CA GLY A 345 2.55 5.47 20.79
C GLY A 345 3.07 4.05 20.92
N GLY A 346 4.38 3.82 21.02
CA GLY A 346 4.88 2.45 21.15
C GLY A 346 6.23 2.36 21.86
N PHE A 347 7.03 1.36 21.51
CA PHE A 347 8.24 1.01 22.25
C PHE A 347 9.51 1.70 21.73
N VAL A 348 10.42 1.99 22.65
CA VAL A 348 11.79 2.43 22.39
C VAL A 348 12.78 1.45 23.02
N PHE A 349 13.99 1.37 22.49
CA PHE A 349 15.05 0.50 23.01
C PHE A 349 16.45 1.11 22.77
N PRO A 350 17.49 0.70 23.51
CA PRO A 350 18.85 1.22 23.30
C PRO A 350 19.38 0.93 21.89
N CYS A 351 20.04 1.92 21.27
CA CYS A 351 20.54 1.84 19.89
C CYS A 351 21.53 0.69 19.62
N ASN A 352 22.15 0.15 20.66
CA ASN A 352 23.16 -0.89 20.59
C ASN A 352 22.59 -2.30 20.82
N GLU A 353 21.28 -2.44 21.04
CA GLU A 353 20.66 -3.76 21.15
C GLU A 353 20.64 -4.48 19.80
N THR A 354 20.83 -5.80 19.85
CA THR A 354 20.55 -6.69 18.72
C THR A 354 19.14 -7.20 18.87
N LEU A 355 18.30 -6.89 17.90
CA LEU A 355 16.89 -7.28 17.93
C LEU A 355 16.71 -8.75 17.56
N PRO A 356 15.89 -9.52 18.29
CA PRO A 356 15.56 -10.90 17.92
C PRO A 356 14.65 -10.94 16.67
N ASP A 357 14.61 -12.07 15.97
CA ASP A 357 13.63 -12.29 14.91
C ASP A 357 12.23 -12.44 15.51
N LEU A 358 11.22 -11.83 14.88
CA LEU A 358 9.81 -12.02 15.22
C LEU A 358 9.19 -13.02 14.25
N HIS A 359 8.61 -14.09 14.79
CA HIS A 359 7.80 -15.02 14.01
C HIS A 359 6.34 -14.68 14.25
N LEU A 360 5.59 -14.38 13.18
CA LEU A 360 4.19 -14.01 13.25
C LEU A 360 3.33 -15.02 12.48
N ASP A 361 2.19 -15.41 13.05
CA ASP A 361 1.20 -16.19 12.34
C ASP A 361 0.59 -15.39 11.17
N VAL A 362 0.68 -15.93 9.97
CA VAL A 362 0.10 -15.40 8.75
C VAL A 362 -0.75 -16.51 8.17
N GLY A 363 -2.04 -16.54 8.51
CA GLY A 363 -2.99 -17.49 7.94
C GLY A 363 -2.73 -18.95 8.32
N GLY A 364 -2.20 -19.20 9.53
CA GLY A 364 -1.79 -20.52 10.01
C GLY A 364 -0.34 -20.90 9.65
N LYS A 365 0.46 -19.95 9.18
CA LYS A 365 1.86 -20.14 8.78
C LYS A 365 2.74 -19.14 9.50
N MET A 366 3.83 -19.59 10.11
CA MET A 366 4.76 -18.67 10.79
C MET A 366 5.68 -17.99 9.77
N ALA A 367 5.46 -16.70 9.53
CA ALA A 367 6.36 -15.85 8.76
C ALA A 367 7.41 -15.23 9.68
N VAL A 368 8.63 -15.03 9.17
CA VAL A 368 9.74 -14.44 9.94
C VAL A 368 9.97 -13.00 9.50
N ILE A 369 9.92 -12.07 10.45
CA ILE A 369 10.37 -10.70 10.30
C ILE A 369 11.74 -10.61 10.96
N LYS A 370 12.76 -10.21 10.21
CA LYS A 370 14.12 -10.13 10.75
C LYS A 370 14.22 -9.03 11.79
N GLY A 371 14.94 -9.29 12.87
CA GLY A 371 15.14 -8.31 13.94
C GLY A 371 15.73 -7.00 13.42
N ASN A 372 16.64 -7.06 12.43
CA ASN A 372 17.20 -5.88 11.79
C ASN A 372 16.16 -5.01 11.08
N ASP A 373 15.11 -5.61 10.53
CA ASP A 373 14.03 -4.88 9.87
C ASP A 373 13.11 -4.22 10.91
N LEU A 374 13.08 -4.72 12.15
CA LEU A 374 12.30 -4.14 13.26
C LEU A 374 12.98 -2.92 13.92
N ASN A 375 14.04 -2.38 13.31
CA ASN A 375 14.72 -1.16 13.74
C ASN A 375 14.43 0.01 12.78
N TYR A 376 13.65 1.01 13.21
CA TYR A 376 13.09 2.03 12.31
C TYR A 376 13.90 3.31 12.25
N ALA A 377 14.02 4.02 13.36
CA ALA A 377 14.65 5.34 13.37
C ALA A 377 15.25 5.67 14.73
N GLN A 378 16.27 6.51 14.76
CA GLN A 378 16.77 7.05 16.03
C GLN A 378 15.85 8.18 16.53
N LEU A 379 15.63 8.27 17.85
CA LEU A 379 15.06 9.48 18.42
C LEU A 379 16.09 10.61 18.29
N ASP A 380 15.83 11.58 17.43
CA ASP A 380 16.70 12.76 17.36
C ASP A 380 16.64 13.52 18.68
N ASP A 381 17.80 13.89 19.14
CA ASP A 381 18.02 14.14 20.54
C ASP A 381 18.71 15.50 20.69
N LYS A 382 17.96 16.47 21.20
CA LYS A 382 18.54 17.70 21.76
C LYS A 382 19.18 17.43 23.13
N SER A 383 19.33 16.16 23.57
CA SER A 383 19.68 15.79 24.95
C SER A 383 20.36 14.41 25.12
N LYS A 384 21.54 14.17 24.53
CA LYS A 384 22.41 12.98 24.72
C LYS A 384 21.76 11.66 25.23
N ASN A 385 20.79 11.07 24.54
CA ASN A 385 20.09 9.83 24.87
C ASN A 385 20.31 8.77 23.76
N PRO A 386 20.83 7.57 24.11
CA PRO A 386 21.25 6.55 23.14
C PRO A 386 20.10 5.61 22.71
N PHE A 387 18.87 6.10 22.54
CA PHE A 387 17.69 5.26 22.25
C PHE A 387 17.19 5.40 20.80
N ARG A 388 16.74 4.29 20.20
CA ARG A 388 16.00 4.26 18.93
C ARG A 388 14.50 4.11 19.17
N ILE A 389 13.72 4.56 18.20
CA ILE A 389 12.32 4.22 17.97
C ILE A 389 12.26 3.03 16.99
N ARG A 390 11.50 2.00 17.32
CA ARG A 390 10.50 1.46 16.39
C ARG A 390 9.38 0.91 17.22
N GLU A 391 8.17 1.24 16.81
CA GLU A 391 6.92 0.93 17.49
C GLU A 391 6.28 -0.29 16.81
N ILE A 392 6.27 -1.42 17.49
CA ILE A 392 5.14 -2.33 17.39
C ILE A 392 4.06 -1.71 18.26
N HIS A 393 2.96 -1.28 17.64
CA HIS A 393 1.85 -0.69 18.37
C HIS A 393 0.97 -1.77 18.98
N GLU A 394 0.63 -1.56 20.24
CA GLU A 394 -0.38 -2.26 20.99
C GLU A 394 -1.77 -1.68 20.68
N ILE A 395 -2.70 -2.51 20.21
CA ILE A 395 -4.12 -2.13 20.15
C ILE A 395 -4.76 -2.47 21.50
N HIS A 396 -4.83 -1.52 22.43
CA HIS A 396 -5.56 -1.73 23.69
C HIS A 396 -7.06 -2.00 23.44
N ASP A 397 -7.59 -3.01 24.16
CA ASP A 397 -8.98 -3.46 24.29
C ASP A 397 -10.06 -2.76 23.43
N ALA A 398 -10.30 -3.30 22.23
CA ALA A 398 -11.47 -2.98 21.39
C ALA A 398 -12.55 -4.09 21.39
N TYR A 399 -12.36 -5.18 22.14
CA TYR A 399 -13.19 -6.38 22.01
C TYR A 399 -14.16 -6.66 23.17
N THR A 400 -14.12 -5.93 24.28
CA THR A 400 -14.93 -6.23 25.47
C THR A 400 -16.36 -5.67 25.47
N HIS A 401 -16.78 -4.87 24.47
CA HIS A 401 -18.09 -4.19 24.48
C HIS A 401 -19.02 -4.42 23.28
N LEU A 402 -18.79 -5.43 22.43
CA LEU A 402 -19.73 -5.78 21.36
C LEU A 402 -20.70 -6.93 21.69
N HIS A 403 -20.75 -7.38 22.95
CA HIS A 403 -21.81 -8.28 23.40
C HIS A 403 -22.96 -7.51 24.04
N GLU A 404 -24.14 -7.69 23.45
CA GLU A 404 -25.49 -7.27 23.87
C GLU A 404 -26.02 -5.92 23.35
N ILE A 405 -26.67 -5.96 22.19
CA ILE A 405 -27.91 -5.19 21.98
C ILE A 405 -28.99 -6.21 21.59
N PRO A 406 -30.02 -6.46 22.43
CA PRO A 406 -31.15 -7.31 22.07
C PRO A 406 -32.09 -6.61 21.08
N SER A 407 -32.56 -7.40 20.11
CA SER A 407 -33.66 -7.24 19.13
C SER A 407 -34.04 -5.83 18.66
#